data_AF-N0ANT4-F1
#
_entry.id   AF-N0ANT4-F1
#
_cell.length_a   1.000
_cell.length_b   1.000
_cell.length_c   1.000
_cell.angle_alpha   90.00
_cell.angle_beta   90.00
_cell.angle_gamma   90.00
#
_symmetry.space_group_name_H-M   'P 1'
#
loop_
_entity.id
_entity.type
_entity.pdbx_description
1 polymer ?
#
loop_
_entity_poly.entity_id
_entity_poly.type
_entity_poly.pdbx_seq_one_letter_code
_entity_poly.pdbx_strand_id
1 'polypeptide(L)'
;MMTNWQKIDTYAKEWVKEAGAKIRASFSETLNVQSKSNPNDLVTNMDKETEKYFIEKIRTTFPDHFVLGEEGYGDNPEELSGIVWIIDPIDGTINFIHQQRNFAISIGIYEKGIGKVGLIYDVVHDELYHVLKGNGAYLNDTRLPELEEVQVNEAIIGLNATWVTENTRIDPSILAKLVRDVRGTRSYGSAAMEIANVVSGRFDAYITLRLSPWDFAAGMILLEEVGGIATTLRGEPINLLGQNTIFFSKPGLHQEVLKKYLQDGDW
;
A
#
# COMPACT_ATOMS: atom_id res chain seq x y z
N MET A 1 -19.77 -15.04 -18.44
CA MET A 1 -20.28 -15.27 -17.07
C MET A 1 -19.84 -14.10 -16.21
N MET A 2 -20.65 -13.67 -15.25
CA MET A 2 -20.29 -12.59 -14.32
C MET A 2 -19.26 -13.13 -13.32
N THR A 3 -18.15 -12.41 -13.10
CA THR A 3 -17.13 -12.76 -12.12
C THR A 3 -17.73 -12.81 -10.70
N ASN A 4 -17.53 -13.91 -9.97
CA ASN A 4 -18.00 -14.05 -8.59
C ASN A 4 -16.99 -13.41 -7.63
N TRP A 5 -17.16 -12.11 -7.37
CA TRP A 5 -16.24 -11.33 -6.54
C TRP A 5 -16.29 -11.73 -5.06
N GLN A 6 -17.42 -12.16 -4.54
CA GLN A 6 -17.53 -12.67 -3.16
C GLN A 6 -16.65 -13.92 -2.96
N LYS A 7 -16.61 -14.81 -3.96
CA LYS A 7 -15.73 -15.98 -3.94
C LYS A 7 -14.26 -15.56 -3.93
N ILE A 8 -13.88 -14.64 -4.82
CA ILE A 8 -12.49 -14.12 -4.90
C ILE A 8 -12.06 -13.47 -3.59
N ASP A 9 -12.89 -12.58 -3.04
CA ASP A 9 -12.66 -11.91 -1.76
C ASP A 9 -12.48 -12.91 -0.60
N THR A 10 -13.34 -13.93 -0.52
CA THR A 10 -13.25 -14.97 0.51
C THR A 10 -11.90 -15.71 0.44
N TYR A 11 -11.52 -16.18 -0.75
CA TYR A 11 -10.24 -16.86 -0.93
C TYR A 11 -9.04 -15.95 -0.63
N ALA A 12 -9.08 -14.70 -1.09
CA ALA A 12 -8.00 -13.74 -0.84
C ALA A 12 -7.78 -13.52 0.67
N LYS A 13 -8.87 -13.38 1.44
CA LYS A 13 -8.83 -13.24 2.90
C LYS A 13 -8.33 -14.49 3.62
N GLU A 14 -8.73 -15.67 3.17
CA GLU A 14 -8.20 -16.93 3.72
C GLU A 14 -6.70 -17.05 3.46
N TRP A 15 -6.27 -16.82 2.21
CA TRP A 15 -4.88 -16.98 1.83
C TRP A 15 -3.96 -15.95 2.46
N VAL A 16 -4.40 -14.70 2.63
CA VAL A 16 -3.59 -13.66 3.31
C VAL A 16 -3.37 -14.01 4.79
N LYS A 17 -4.39 -14.56 5.47
CA LYS A 17 -4.27 -15.03 6.86
C LYS A 17 -3.37 -16.27 6.97
N GLU A 18 -3.49 -17.23 6.05
CA GLU A 18 -2.59 -18.39 5.97
C GLU A 18 -1.13 -17.95 5.76
N ALA A 19 -0.88 -17.02 4.84
CA ALA A 19 0.45 -16.47 4.57
C ALA A 19 1.03 -15.76 5.79
N GLY A 20 0.28 -14.85 6.42
CA GLY A 20 0.80 -14.14 7.59
C GLY A 20 0.98 -15.05 8.82
N ALA A 21 0.21 -16.12 8.96
CA ALA A 21 0.49 -17.13 9.99
C ALA A 21 1.85 -17.82 9.76
N LYS A 22 2.21 -18.13 8.50
CA LYS A 22 3.55 -18.65 8.16
C LYS A 22 4.65 -17.63 8.43
N ILE A 23 4.44 -16.36 8.09
CA ILE A 23 5.41 -15.28 8.37
C ILE A 23 5.62 -15.10 9.88
N ARG A 24 4.56 -15.12 10.69
CA ARG A 24 4.71 -15.07 12.15
C ARG A 24 5.50 -16.26 12.70
N ALA A 25 5.32 -17.45 12.12
CA ALA A 25 6.07 -18.64 12.54
C ALA A 25 7.57 -18.53 12.22
N SER A 26 7.96 -17.81 11.16
CA SER A 26 9.38 -17.63 10.79
C SER A 26 10.14 -16.66 11.69
N PHE A 27 9.47 -15.91 12.59
CA PHE A 27 10.15 -15.01 13.53
C PHE A 27 11.13 -15.70 14.48
N SER A 28 10.92 -16.99 14.75
CA SER A 28 11.84 -17.82 15.54
C SER A 28 12.96 -18.47 14.74
N GLU A 29 12.98 -18.29 13.42
CA GLU A 29 13.92 -18.90 12.50
C GLU A 29 14.99 -17.91 12.03
N THR A 30 16.12 -18.43 11.52
CA THR A 30 17.14 -17.59 10.90
C THR A 30 16.73 -17.23 9.48
N LEU A 31 16.47 -15.95 9.24
CA LEU A 31 16.14 -15.43 7.90
C LEU A 31 17.37 -15.43 6.98
N ASN A 32 17.18 -15.83 5.72
CA ASN A 32 18.18 -15.63 4.68
C ASN A 32 17.95 -14.28 4.01
N VAL A 33 18.75 -13.28 4.38
CA VAL A 33 18.65 -11.91 3.88
C VAL A 33 19.60 -11.71 2.70
N GLN A 34 19.07 -11.12 1.62
CA GLN A 34 19.81 -10.76 0.41
C GLN A 34 19.53 -9.30 0.06
N SER A 35 20.47 -8.62 -0.60
CA SER A 35 20.22 -7.31 -1.21
C SER A 35 19.77 -7.49 -2.67
N LYS A 36 18.73 -6.77 -3.09
CA LYS A 36 18.28 -6.67 -4.48
C LYS A 36 19.17 -5.66 -5.25
N SER A 37 18.66 -4.47 -5.56
CA SER A 37 19.35 -3.49 -6.42
C SER A 37 20.44 -2.69 -5.71
N ASN A 38 20.33 -2.53 -4.38
CA ASN A 38 21.26 -1.78 -3.55
C ASN A 38 21.23 -2.29 -2.09
N PRO A 39 22.18 -1.89 -1.21
CA PRO A 39 22.25 -2.40 0.17
C PRO A 39 21.04 -2.07 1.06
N ASN A 40 20.24 -1.07 0.69
CA ASN A 40 19.03 -0.68 1.43
C ASN A 40 17.76 -1.33 0.85
N ASP A 41 17.89 -2.13 -0.21
CA ASP A 41 16.81 -2.83 -0.89
C ASP A 41 16.97 -4.32 -0.57
N LEU A 42 16.36 -4.74 0.53
CA LEU A 42 16.54 -6.07 1.11
C LEU A 42 15.37 -6.99 0.76
N VAL A 43 15.66 -8.28 0.64
CA VAL A 43 14.70 -9.35 0.45
C VAL A 43 15.08 -10.54 1.31
N THR A 44 14.10 -11.27 1.82
CA THR A 44 14.32 -12.53 2.53
C THR A 44 13.80 -13.74 1.74
N ASN A 45 14.11 -14.94 2.21
CA ASN A 45 13.45 -16.14 1.70
C ASN A 45 11.93 -16.10 1.93
N MET A 46 11.46 -15.43 2.98
CA MET A 46 10.03 -15.33 3.30
C MET A 46 9.24 -14.51 2.28
N ASP A 47 9.81 -13.42 1.74
CA ASP A 47 9.18 -12.63 0.67
C ASP A 47 8.93 -13.54 -0.55
N LYS A 48 9.97 -14.25 -0.99
CA LYS A 48 9.95 -15.15 -2.15
C LYS A 48 9.00 -16.34 -1.97
N GLU A 49 9.01 -16.96 -0.79
CA GLU A 49 8.15 -18.10 -0.47
C GLU A 49 6.68 -17.68 -0.40
N THR A 50 6.41 -16.50 0.17
CA THR A 50 5.06 -15.93 0.28
C THR A 50 4.49 -15.57 -1.09
N GLU A 51 5.26 -14.92 -1.97
CA GLU A 51 4.81 -14.62 -3.33
C GLU A 51 4.50 -15.91 -4.12
N LYS A 52 5.39 -16.90 -4.07
CA LYS A 52 5.16 -18.21 -4.73
C LYS A 52 3.90 -18.90 -4.22
N TYR A 53 3.66 -18.83 -2.91
CA TYR A 53 2.45 -19.39 -2.30
C TYR A 53 1.18 -18.75 -2.88
N PHE A 54 1.13 -17.42 -3.02
CA PHE A 54 -0.03 -16.76 -3.64
C PHE A 54 -0.17 -17.13 -5.12
N ILE A 55 0.92 -17.13 -5.88
CA ILE A 55 0.91 -17.50 -7.30
C ILE A 55 0.35 -18.92 -7.49
N GLU A 56 0.79 -19.89 -6.69
CA GLU A 56 0.33 -21.28 -6.76
C GLU A 56 -1.18 -21.38 -6.48
N LYS A 57 -1.66 -20.76 -5.40
CA LYS A 57 -3.08 -20.74 -5.01
C LYS A 57 -3.95 -20.08 -6.09
N ILE A 58 -3.51 -18.94 -6.62
CA ILE A 58 -4.22 -18.19 -7.66
C ILE A 58 -4.28 -18.99 -8.95
N ARG A 59 -3.15 -19.51 -9.45
CA ARG A 59 -3.12 -20.29 -10.69
C ARG A 59 -3.92 -21.59 -10.61
N THR A 60 -3.98 -22.22 -9.43
CA THR A 60 -4.77 -23.43 -9.21
C THR A 60 -6.28 -23.14 -9.15
N THR A 61 -6.68 -22.04 -8.51
CA THR A 61 -8.10 -21.73 -8.23
C THR A 61 -8.74 -20.88 -9.33
N PHE A 62 -7.95 -20.01 -9.93
CA PHE A 62 -8.33 -19.02 -10.94
C PHE A 62 -7.30 -18.99 -12.09
N PRO A 63 -7.26 -20.03 -12.93
CA PRO A 63 -6.21 -20.21 -13.94
C PRO A 63 -6.16 -19.11 -15.01
N ASP A 64 -7.24 -18.35 -15.19
CA ASP A 64 -7.34 -17.25 -16.16
C ASP A 64 -6.97 -15.88 -15.56
N HIS A 65 -6.55 -15.81 -14.29
CA HIS A 65 -6.12 -14.57 -13.64
C HIS A 65 -4.61 -14.35 -13.79
N PHE A 66 -4.20 -13.09 -13.85
CA PHE A 66 -2.80 -12.68 -13.85
C PHE A 66 -2.35 -12.28 -12.44
N VAL A 67 -1.04 -12.37 -12.18
CA VAL A 67 -0.41 -11.93 -10.94
C VAL A 67 0.72 -10.97 -11.27
N LEU A 68 0.74 -9.77 -10.68
CA LEU A 68 1.87 -8.84 -10.69
C LEU A 68 2.45 -8.82 -9.27
N GLY A 69 3.68 -9.28 -9.09
CA GLY A 69 4.33 -9.40 -7.78
C GLY A 69 5.67 -8.66 -7.71
N GLU A 70 6.04 -8.24 -6.50
CA GLU A 70 7.31 -7.54 -6.24
C GLU A 70 8.55 -8.39 -6.58
N GLU A 71 8.53 -9.68 -6.23
CA GLU A 71 9.70 -10.56 -6.32
C GLU A 71 9.95 -11.10 -7.73
N GLY A 72 9.09 -10.73 -8.68
CA GLY A 72 9.24 -11.04 -10.10
C GLY A 72 8.93 -12.49 -10.47
N TYR A 73 8.21 -13.23 -9.61
CA TYR A 73 7.70 -14.57 -9.95
C TYR A 73 6.34 -14.54 -10.67
N GLY A 74 5.67 -13.38 -10.62
CA GLY A 74 4.43 -13.12 -11.34
C GLY A 74 4.60 -12.94 -12.86
N ASP A 75 3.52 -12.49 -13.46
CA ASP A 75 3.40 -12.05 -14.84
C ASP A 75 3.84 -10.57 -14.97
N ASN A 76 4.12 -10.15 -16.21
CA ASN A 76 4.48 -8.76 -16.54
C ASN A 76 3.48 -8.21 -17.57
N PRO A 77 2.24 -7.91 -17.15
CA PRO A 77 1.23 -7.43 -18.08
C PRO A 77 1.57 -6.03 -18.59
N GLU A 78 1.55 -5.83 -19.91
CA GLU A 78 1.69 -4.50 -20.53
C GLU A 78 0.43 -3.64 -20.34
N GLU A 79 -0.71 -4.28 -20.07
CA GLU A 79 -2.00 -3.67 -19.80
C GLU A 79 -2.77 -4.44 -18.72
N LEU A 80 -3.61 -3.77 -17.94
CA LEU A 80 -4.47 -4.41 -16.94
C LEU A 80 -5.71 -5.05 -17.60
N SER A 81 -5.53 -5.88 -18.62
CA SER A 81 -6.62 -6.65 -19.22
C SER A 81 -6.96 -7.88 -18.37
N GLY A 82 -8.24 -8.26 -18.33
CA GLY A 82 -8.70 -9.36 -17.47
C GLY A 82 -8.68 -9.01 -15.97
N ILE A 83 -8.43 -10.03 -15.14
CA ILE A 83 -8.34 -9.91 -13.67
C ILE A 83 -6.89 -10.06 -13.26
N VAL A 84 -6.36 -9.06 -12.57
CA VAL A 84 -4.95 -8.97 -12.15
C VAL A 84 -4.87 -8.83 -10.64
N TRP A 85 -4.05 -9.68 -10.02
CA TRP A 85 -3.70 -9.62 -8.60
C TRP A 85 -2.36 -8.91 -8.46
N ILE A 86 -2.34 -7.76 -7.84
CA ILE A 86 -1.12 -6.99 -7.57
C ILE A 86 -0.74 -7.23 -6.11
N ILE A 87 0.42 -7.84 -5.87
CA ILE A 87 0.78 -8.43 -4.57
C ILE A 87 2.14 -7.91 -4.11
N ASP A 88 2.17 -7.40 -2.90
CA ASP A 88 3.40 -7.27 -2.10
C ASP A 88 3.35 -8.34 -0.99
N PRO A 89 4.25 -9.33 -1.02
CA PRO A 89 4.27 -10.38 -0.01
C PRO A 89 4.66 -9.89 1.38
N ILE A 90 5.54 -8.89 1.50
CA ILE A 90 6.03 -8.29 2.76
C ILE A 90 6.43 -6.83 2.50
N ASP A 91 5.46 -5.92 2.54
CA ASP A 91 5.73 -4.49 2.45
C ASP A 91 6.36 -4.03 3.79
N GLY A 92 7.56 -3.46 3.70
CA GLY A 92 8.37 -3.12 4.87
C GLY A 92 9.37 -4.21 5.26
N THR A 93 10.03 -4.87 4.31
CA THR A 93 11.04 -5.92 4.55
C THR A 93 12.14 -5.50 5.55
N ILE A 94 12.56 -4.23 5.55
CA ILE A 94 13.52 -3.70 6.55
C ILE A 94 12.95 -3.83 7.97
N ASN A 95 11.67 -3.47 8.15
CA ASN A 95 11.01 -3.59 9.44
C ASN A 95 10.80 -5.06 9.83
N PHE A 96 10.46 -5.92 8.88
CA PHE A 96 10.39 -7.36 9.11
C PHE A 96 11.71 -7.92 9.65
N ILE A 97 12.84 -7.59 8.99
CA ILE A 97 14.19 -8.05 9.38
C ILE A 97 14.61 -7.51 10.75
N HIS A 98 14.43 -6.20 10.99
CA HIS A 98 15.03 -5.54 12.15
C HIS A 98 14.13 -5.43 13.37
N GLN A 99 12.81 -5.44 13.18
CA GLN A 99 11.84 -5.09 14.22
C GLN A 99 10.76 -6.15 14.42
N GLN A 100 10.50 -6.99 13.41
CA GLN A 100 9.38 -7.94 13.40
C GLN A 100 8.04 -7.27 13.75
N ARG A 101 7.84 -6.02 13.28
CA ARG A 101 6.68 -5.14 13.49
C ARG A 101 6.55 -4.16 12.35
N ASN A 102 5.39 -3.52 12.18
CA ASN A 102 5.16 -2.45 11.20
C ASN A 102 5.47 -2.87 9.75
N PHE A 103 5.00 -4.05 9.35
CA PHE A 103 5.06 -4.55 7.97
C PHE A 103 3.74 -5.24 7.66
N ALA A 104 3.41 -5.39 6.37
CA ALA A 104 2.13 -5.95 5.97
C ALA A 104 2.22 -6.82 4.72
N ILE A 105 1.21 -7.65 4.49
CA ILE A 105 0.93 -8.20 3.15
C ILE A 105 -0.05 -7.25 2.46
N SER A 106 0.19 -6.89 1.21
CA SER A 106 -0.68 -6.02 0.40
C SER A 106 -1.18 -6.77 -0.83
N ILE A 107 -2.50 -6.80 -1.05
CA ILE A 107 -3.12 -7.43 -2.22
C ILE A 107 -4.21 -6.53 -2.79
N GLY A 108 -4.00 -6.03 -4.01
CA GLY A 108 -5.02 -5.33 -4.80
C GLY A 108 -5.47 -6.18 -5.98
N ILE A 109 -6.77 -6.41 -6.14
CA ILE A 109 -7.34 -7.19 -7.25
C ILE A 109 -8.14 -6.28 -8.16
N TYR A 110 -7.76 -6.24 -9.42
CA TYR A 110 -8.30 -5.34 -10.44
C TYR A 110 -8.93 -6.12 -11.56
N GLU A 111 -10.04 -5.61 -12.11
CA GLU A 111 -10.61 -6.08 -13.38
C GLU A 111 -10.63 -4.92 -14.37
N LYS A 112 -9.89 -5.04 -15.48
CA LYS A 112 -9.81 -4.00 -16.51
C LYS A 112 -9.41 -2.63 -15.94
N GLY A 113 -8.44 -2.61 -15.04
CA GLY A 113 -7.97 -1.40 -14.34
C GLY A 113 -8.90 -0.86 -13.25
N ILE A 114 -10.07 -1.49 -13.01
CA ILE A 114 -10.99 -1.09 -11.94
C ILE A 114 -10.72 -1.97 -10.71
N GLY A 115 -10.34 -1.36 -9.59
CA GLY A 115 -10.13 -2.07 -8.33
C GLY A 115 -11.42 -2.70 -7.79
N LYS A 116 -11.33 -3.93 -7.30
CA LYS A 116 -12.48 -4.72 -6.86
C LYS A 116 -12.33 -5.23 -5.43
N VAL A 117 -11.14 -5.73 -5.08
CA VAL A 117 -10.82 -6.22 -3.74
C VAL A 117 -9.48 -5.65 -3.32
N GLY A 118 -9.40 -5.07 -2.13
CA GLY A 118 -8.15 -4.55 -1.56
C GLY A 118 -7.94 -5.09 -0.16
N LEU A 119 -6.77 -5.66 0.11
CA LEU A 119 -6.38 -6.22 1.41
C LEU A 119 -5.03 -5.64 1.83
N ILE A 120 -4.96 -5.10 3.04
CA ILE A 120 -3.70 -4.79 3.73
C ILE A 120 -3.75 -5.52 5.07
N TYR A 121 -2.82 -6.43 5.30
CA TYR A 121 -2.80 -7.27 6.50
C TYR A 121 -1.58 -6.96 7.35
N ASP A 122 -1.78 -6.30 8.48
CA ASP A 122 -0.76 -6.19 9.52
C ASP A 122 -0.59 -7.57 10.15
N VAL A 123 0.50 -8.22 9.75
CA VAL A 123 0.80 -9.59 10.13
C VAL A 123 1.01 -9.72 11.64
N VAL A 124 1.50 -8.69 12.32
CA VAL A 124 1.89 -8.81 13.72
C VAL A 124 0.71 -8.61 14.65
N HIS A 125 -0.17 -7.67 14.32
CA HIS A 125 -1.36 -7.37 15.13
C HIS A 125 -2.59 -8.20 14.74
N ASP A 126 -2.49 -9.02 13.68
CA ASP A 126 -3.64 -9.74 13.11
C ASP A 126 -4.79 -8.76 12.74
N GLU A 127 -4.41 -7.63 12.14
CA GLU A 127 -5.32 -6.59 11.68
C GLU A 127 -5.43 -6.63 10.16
N LEU A 128 -6.59 -7.04 9.65
CA LEU A 128 -6.89 -7.05 8.22
C LEU A 128 -7.75 -5.85 7.83
N TYR A 129 -7.16 -4.91 7.10
CA TYR A 129 -7.88 -3.87 6.38
C TYR A 129 -8.36 -4.46 5.06
N HIS A 130 -9.68 -4.51 4.83
CA HIS A 130 -10.23 -5.12 3.63
C HIS A 130 -11.40 -4.36 3.04
N VAL A 131 -11.55 -4.48 1.73
CA VAL A 131 -12.67 -3.95 0.97
C VAL A 131 -13.05 -4.91 -0.16
N LEU A 132 -14.35 -5.11 -0.33
CA LEU A 132 -14.95 -5.54 -1.58
C LEU A 132 -15.74 -4.33 -2.12
N LYS A 133 -15.31 -3.78 -3.26
CA LYS A 133 -15.81 -2.50 -3.79
C LYS A 133 -17.34 -2.40 -3.72
N GLY A 134 -17.84 -1.30 -3.15
CA GLY A 134 -19.26 -1.02 -2.95
C GLY A 134 -19.90 -1.69 -1.72
N ASN A 135 -19.13 -2.35 -0.86
CA ASN A 135 -19.62 -3.01 0.36
C ASN A 135 -19.07 -2.37 1.66
N GLY A 136 -18.35 -1.26 1.54
CA GLY A 136 -17.61 -0.63 2.63
C GLY A 136 -16.21 -1.22 2.83
N ALA A 137 -15.35 -0.46 3.51
CA ALA A 137 -14.07 -0.92 4.00
C ALA A 137 -14.16 -1.30 5.48
N TYR A 138 -13.33 -2.24 5.92
CA TYR A 138 -13.38 -2.83 7.24
C TYR A 138 -11.98 -3.01 7.80
N LEU A 139 -11.86 -2.88 9.13
CA LEU A 139 -10.76 -3.41 9.92
C LEU A 139 -11.26 -4.65 10.66
N ASN A 140 -10.77 -5.82 10.27
CA ASN A 140 -11.32 -7.10 10.68
C ASN A 140 -12.84 -7.13 10.46
N ASP A 141 -13.64 -7.29 11.50
CA ASP A 141 -15.10 -7.33 11.41
C ASP A 141 -15.76 -5.95 11.61
N THR A 142 -14.97 -4.90 11.84
CA THR A 142 -15.47 -3.55 12.13
C THR A 142 -15.44 -2.69 10.88
N ARG A 143 -16.60 -2.16 10.46
CA ARG A 143 -16.68 -1.22 9.33
C ARG A 143 -15.95 0.08 9.67
N LEU A 144 -15.11 0.55 8.76
CA LEU A 144 -14.45 1.85 8.87
C LEU A 144 -15.45 2.98 8.56
N PRO A 145 -15.40 4.10 9.27
CA PRO A 145 -16.19 5.28 8.93
C PRO A 145 -15.67 5.94 7.65
N GLU A 146 -16.50 6.79 7.04
CA GLU A 146 -16.03 7.72 6.00
C GLU A 146 -15.03 8.70 6.60
N LEU A 147 -14.05 9.10 5.80
CA LEU A 147 -13.04 10.08 6.20
C LEU A 147 -13.63 11.48 6.20
N GLU A 148 -13.41 12.21 7.29
CA GLU A 148 -13.85 13.59 7.45
C GLU A 148 -12.76 14.58 7.03
N GLU A 149 -13.17 15.81 6.66
CA GLU A 149 -12.23 16.88 6.33
C GLU A 149 -11.39 17.30 7.56
N VAL A 150 -10.15 17.71 7.30
CA VAL A 150 -9.22 18.18 8.33
C VAL A 150 -8.39 19.35 7.82
N GLN A 151 -8.11 20.32 8.70
CA GLN A 151 -7.24 21.44 8.37
C GLN A 151 -5.77 21.05 8.50
N VAL A 152 -4.90 21.68 7.69
CA VAL A 152 -3.46 21.38 7.67
C VAL A 152 -2.84 21.43 9.07
N ASN A 153 -3.13 22.46 9.87
CA ASN A 153 -2.58 22.63 11.22
C ASN A 153 -3.07 21.62 12.27
N GLU A 154 -4.07 20.81 11.93
CA GLU A 154 -4.56 19.71 12.76
C GLU A 154 -4.11 18.34 12.24
N ALA A 155 -3.61 18.29 11.00
CA ALA A 155 -3.28 17.07 10.30
C ALA A 155 -2.03 16.37 10.85
N ILE A 156 -2.09 15.05 10.93
CA ILE A 156 -0.96 14.14 11.14
C ILE A 156 -0.65 13.48 9.80
N ILE A 157 0.58 13.66 9.31
CA ILE A 157 0.97 13.13 7.99
C ILE A 157 2.08 12.08 8.09
N GLY A 158 1.96 11.01 7.32
CA GLY A 158 3.03 10.06 7.07
C GLY A 158 3.98 10.60 5.99
N LEU A 159 5.29 10.59 6.26
CA LEU A 159 6.33 10.75 5.24
C LEU A 159 7.68 10.24 5.76
N ASN A 160 8.55 9.83 4.84
CA ASN A 160 9.92 9.53 5.18
C ASN A 160 10.72 10.83 5.42
N ALA A 161 11.43 10.92 6.55
CA ALA A 161 12.22 12.09 6.91
C ALA A 161 13.28 12.47 5.85
N THR A 162 13.73 11.52 5.03
CA THR A 162 14.68 11.80 3.94
C THR A 162 14.12 12.77 2.89
N TRP A 163 12.79 12.88 2.76
CA TRP A 163 12.13 13.81 1.81
C TRP A 163 12.20 15.27 2.24
N VAL A 164 12.59 15.56 3.48
CA VAL A 164 12.84 16.92 4.00
C VAL A 164 14.32 17.17 4.29
N THR A 165 15.20 16.27 3.83
CA THR A 165 16.66 16.45 3.82
C THR A 165 17.19 16.44 2.40
N GLU A 166 18.45 16.84 2.21
CA GLU A 166 19.10 16.80 0.88
C GLU A 166 18.97 15.40 0.26
N ASN A 167 18.40 15.35 -0.94
CA ASN A 167 18.12 14.12 -1.67
C ASN A 167 18.02 14.43 -3.19
N THR A 168 17.96 13.40 -4.02
CA THR A 168 17.98 13.55 -5.48
C THR A 168 16.60 13.52 -6.16
N ARG A 169 15.50 13.55 -5.39
CA ARG A 169 14.13 13.33 -5.91
C ARG A 169 13.19 14.53 -5.73
N ILE A 170 13.49 15.43 -4.80
CA ILE A 170 12.69 16.62 -4.55
C ILE A 170 13.56 17.68 -3.87
N ASP A 171 13.29 18.96 -4.14
CA ASP A 171 13.76 20.02 -3.25
C ASP A 171 13.13 19.83 -1.85
N PRO A 172 13.93 19.55 -0.79
CA PRO A 172 13.40 19.33 0.54
C PRO A 172 12.62 20.53 1.09
N SER A 173 12.84 21.75 0.56
CA SER A 173 12.14 22.96 0.98
C SER A 173 10.62 22.89 0.72
N ILE A 174 10.21 22.15 -0.32
CA ILE A 174 8.81 21.95 -0.74
C ILE A 174 8.02 21.29 0.40
N LEU A 175 8.48 20.14 0.88
CA LEU A 175 7.80 19.40 1.95
C LEU A 175 8.13 19.95 3.34
N ALA A 176 9.29 20.57 3.53
CA ALA A 176 9.65 21.15 4.83
C ALA A 176 8.67 22.22 5.30
N LYS A 177 8.06 22.98 4.38
CA LYS A 177 6.99 23.94 4.71
C LYS A 177 5.75 23.23 5.25
N LEU A 178 5.29 22.17 4.58
CA LEU A 178 4.15 21.39 5.03
C LEU A 178 4.43 20.78 6.41
N VAL A 179 5.61 20.19 6.60
CA VAL A 179 6.03 19.59 7.89
C VAL A 179 6.02 20.59 9.05
N ARG A 180 6.32 21.87 8.80
CA ARG A 180 6.22 22.91 9.85
C ARG A 180 4.79 23.28 10.19
N ASP A 181 3.89 23.23 9.22
CA ASP A 181 2.52 23.73 9.36
C ASP A 181 1.55 22.67 9.90
N VAL A 182 1.87 21.38 9.73
CA VAL A 182 1.07 20.25 10.24
C VAL A 182 1.24 20.02 11.74
N ARG A 183 0.27 19.33 12.36
CA ARG A 183 0.32 18.96 13.79
C ARG A 183 1.49 18.02 14.10
N GLY A 184 1.83 17.14 13.18
CA GLY A 184 3.00 16.28 13.32
C GLY A 184 3.17 15.28 12.20
N THR A 185 4.35 14.66 12.18
CA THR A 185 4.72 13.67 11.17
C THR A 185 4.87 12.28 11.78
N ARG A 186 4.71 11.25 10.94
CA ARG A 186 4.99 9.84 11.26
C ARG A 186 5.80 9.23 10.11
N SER A 187 6.58 8.20 10.43
CA SER A 187 7.34 7.42 9.45
C SER A 187 7.42 5.99 9.95
N TYR A 188 6.55 5.11 9.46
CA TYR A 188 6.47 3.72 9.92
C TYR A 188 7.33 2.77 9.09
N GLY A 189 7.69 3.13 7.86
CA GLY A 189 8.64 2.35 7.03
C GLY A 189 8.01 1.19 6.24
N SER A 190 6.68 1.17 6.14
CA SER A 190 5.90 0.27 5.28
C SER A 190 4.80 1.11 4.62
N ALA A 191 4.77 1.16 3.29
CA ALA A 191 3.84 2.00 2.55
C ALA A 191 2.39 1.54 2.76
N ALA A 192 2.14 0.24 2.73
CA ALA A 192 0.84 -0.36 2.99
C ALA A 192 0.36 -0.04 4.42
N MET A 193 1.24 -0.10 5.43
CA MET A 193 0.87 0.31 6.79
C MET A 193 0.57 1.80 6.90
N GLU A 194 1.33 2.68 6.25
CA GLU A 194 1.05 4.12 6.26
C GLU A 194 -0.26 4.45 5.53
N ILE A 195 -0.54 3.76 4.43
CA ILE A 195 -1.83 3.86 3.73
C ILE A 195 -2.98 3.34 4.59
N ALA A 196 -2.84 2.20 5.26
CA ALA A 196 -3.86 1.67 6.17
C ALA A 196 -4.16 2.64 7.33
N ASN A 197 -3.16 3.38 7.81
CA ASN A 197 -3.37 4.44 8.79
C ASN A 197 -4.16 5.62 8.23
N VAL A 198 -3.98 6.00 6.95
CA VAL A 198 -4.85 7.01 6.31
C VAL A 198 -6.28 6.49 6.14
N VAL A 199 -6.43 5.26 5.63
CA VAL A 199 -7.74 4.60 5.40
C VAL A 199 -8.55 4.50 6.70
N SER A 200 -7.90 4.23 7.83
CA SER A 200 -8.55 4.15 9.14
C SER A 200 -8.66 5.49 9.87
N GLY A 201 -8.25 6.59 9.23
CA GLY A 201 -8.30 7.94 9.78
C GLY A 201 -7.31 8.23 10.91
N ARG A 202 -6.37 7.31 11.18
CA ARG A 202 -5.28 7.47 12.16
C ARG A 202 -4.24 8.49 11.68
N PHE A 203 -3.99 8.51 10.37
CA PHE A 203 -3.28 9.58 9.67
C PHE A 203 -4.27 10.37 8.81
N ASP A 204 -3.92 11.62 8.53
CA ASP A 204 -4.68 12.52 7.67
C ASP A 204 -4.16 12.53 6.23
N ALA A 205 -2.87 12.23 6.06
CA ALA A 205 -2.27 12.00 4.76
C ALA A 205 -1.03 11.10 4.82
N TYR A 206 -0.62 10.60 3.66
CA TYR A 206 0.66 9.94 3.43
C TYR A 206 1.28 10.46 2.12
N ILE A 207 2.54 10.89 2.18
CA ILE A 207 3.29 11.44 1.04
C ILE A 207 4.60 10.68 0.87
N THR A 208 4.83 10.17 -0.33
CA THR A 208 6.10 9.53 -0.70
C THR A 208 6.43 9.72 -2.18
N LEU A 209 7.71 9.68 -2.51
CA LEU A 209 8.21 10.06 -3.84
C LEU A 209 8.39 8.90 -4.81
N ARG A 210 8.34 7.65 -4.32
CA ARG A 210 8.54 6.49 -5.16
C ARG A 210 7.92 5.26 -4.52
N LEU A 211 6.82 4.81 -5.10
CA LEU A 211 6.26 3.49 -4.85
C LEU A 211 6.04 2.74 -6.17
N SER A 212 6.22 1.43 -6.11
CA SER A 212 5.83 0.47 -7.12
C SER A 212 4.35 0.09 -6.98
N PRO A 213 3.70 -0.48 -8.01
CA PRO A 213 2.27 -0.79 -7.98
C PRO A 213 1.79 -1.62 -6.77
N TRP A 214 2.56 -2.62 -6.36
CA TRP A 214 2.21 -3.51 -5.26
C TRP A 214 2.15 -2.81 -3.89
N ASP A 215 2.92 -1.74 -3.71
CA ASP A 215 2.94 -0.94 -2.47
C ASP A 215 1.62 -0.19 -2.22
N PHE A 216 0.88 0.18 -3.28
CA PHE A 216 -0.30 1.06 -3.17
C PHE A 216 -1.60 0.52 -3.77
N ALA A 217 -1.54 -0.55 -4.58
CA ALA A 217 -2.71 -1.10 -5.28
C ALA A 217 -3.87 -1.44 -4.32
N ALA A 218 -3.63 -2.18 -3.25
CA ALA A 218 -4.67 -2.47 -2.25
C ALA A 218 -5.22 -1.18 -1.61
N GLY A 219 -4.31 -0.28 -1.29
CA GLY A 219 -4.58 1.01 -0.67
C GLY A 219 -5.51 1.91 -1.46
N MET A 220 -5.34 1.97 -2.79
CA MET A 220 -6.20 2.78 -3.67
C MET A 220 -7.67 2.38 -3.56
N ILE A 221 -7.95 1.08 -3.50
CA ILE A 221 -9.31 0.53 -3.43
C ILE A 221 -9.92 0.82 -2.06
N LEU A 222 -9.14 0.62 -1.00
CA LEU A 222 -9.55 0.91 0.37
C LEU A 222 -9.86 2.39 0.58
N LEU A 223 -8.99 3.27 0.07
CA LEU A 223 -9.12 4.72 0.24
C LEU A 223 -10.36 5.27 -0.47
N GLU A 224 -10.62 4.81 -1.70
CA GLU A 224 -11.81 5.22 -2.47
C GLU A 224 -13.09 4.89 -1.69
N GLU A 225 -13.16 3.71 -1.07
CA GLU A 225 -14.34 3.23 -0.34
C GLU A 225 -14.63 4.01 0.95
N VAL A 226 -13.60 4.63 1.56
CA VAL A 226 -13.76 5.51 2.73
C VAL A 226 -13.80 7.00 2.37
N GLY A 227 -13.89 7.35 1.07
CA GLY A 227 -14.02 8.73 0.61
C GLY A 227 -12.73 9.55 0.62
N GLY A 228 -11.56 8.90 0.73
CA GLY A 228 -10.27 9.57 0.60
C GLY A 228 -9.87 9.83 -0.85
N ILE A 229 -8.77 10.57 -1.03
CA ILE A 229 -8.27 10.99 -2.35
C ILE A 229 -6.81 10.59 -2.50
N ALA A 230 -6.47 10.03 -3.67
CA ALA A 230 -5.11 9.67 -4.04
C ALA A 230 -4.74 10.25 -5.41
N THR A 231 -3.59 10.92 -5.49
CA THR A 231 -3.00 11.44 -6.73
C THR A 231 -1.47 11.36 -6.67
N THR A 232 -0.80 11.63 -7.79
CA THR A 232 0.63 11.95 -7.75
C THR A 232 0.85 13.26 -7.01
N LEU A 233 2.09 13.59 -6.66
CA LEU A 233 2.40 14.88 -6.02
C LEU A 233 2.12 16.09 -6.96
N ARG A 234 1.92 15.83 -8.26
CA ARG A 234 1.48 16.81 -9.26
C ARG A 234 -0.05 16.89 -9.42
N GLY A 235 -0.81 16.11 -8.66
CA GLY A 235 -2.27 16.03 -8.76
C GLY A 235 -2.76 15.18 -9.94
N GLU A 236 -1.91 14.35 -10.55
CA GLU A 236 -2.25 13.50 -11.68
C GLU A 236 -2.81 12.15 -11.22
N PRO A 237 -3.60 11.45 -12.06
CA PRO A 237 -4.04 10.08 -11.77
C PRO A 237 -2.86 9.11 -11.60
N ILE A 238 -3.00 8.16 -10.67
CA ILE A 238 -1.97 7.13 -10.41
C ILE A 238 -1.94 6.08 -11.52
N ASN A 239 -0.75 5.73 -11.99
CA ASN A 239 -0.53 4.64 -12.94
C ASN A 239 -0.32 3.30 -12.21
N LEU A 240 -1.25 2.36 -12.37
CA LEU A 240 -1.20 1.03 -11.72
C LEU A 240 -0.16 0.06 -12.30
N LEU A 241 0.57 0.42 -13.36
CA LEU A 241 1.63 -0.41 -13.96
C LEU A 241 3.02 0.24 -13.87
N GLY A 242 3.11 1.43 -13.27
CA GLY A 242 4.34 2.21 -13.19
C GLY A 242 4.69 2.62 -11.77
N GLN A 243 5.90 3.14 -11.60
CA GLN A 243 6.28 3.82 -10.37
C GLN A 243 5.62 5.20 -10.30
N ASN A 244 5.17 5.58 -9.11
CA ASN A 244 4.50 6.86 -8.89
C ASN A 244 5.10 7.58 -7.67
N THR A 245 5.03 8.90 -7.69
CA THR A 245 4.90 9.67 -6.45
C THR A 245 3.47 9.46 -5.95
N ILE A 246 3.28 9.44 -4.63
CA ILE A 246 2.00 9.08 -4.02
C ILE A 246 1.64 10.11 -2.96
N PHE A 247 0.45 10.70 -3.11
CA PHE A 247 -0.19 11.54 -2.11
C PHE A 247 -1.58 10.99 -1.81
N PHE A 248 -1.71 10.30 -0.67
CA PHE A 248 -2.98 9.82 -0.13
C PHE A 248 -3.44 10.78 0.95
N SER A 249 -4.71 11.16 0.99
CA SER A 249 -5.21 12.01 2.07
C SER A 249 -6.71 11.89 2.29
N LYS A 250 -7.14 12.38 3.45
CA LYS A 250 -8.53 12.75 3.71
C LYS A 250 -9.01 13.83 2.70
N PRO A 251 -10.33 13.93 2.45
CA PRO A 251 -10.90 15.01 1.67
C PRO A 251 -10.63 16.39 2.32
N GLY A 252 -10.73 17.47 1.53
CA GLY A 252 -10.40 18.84 1.96
C GLY A 252 -8.88 19.10 2.01
N LEU A 253 -8.14 18.32 2.79
CA LEU A 253 -6.67 18.43 2.94
C LEU A 253 -5.95 18.30 1.59
N HIS A 254 -6.45 17.40 0.72
CA HIS A 254 -5.83 17.12 -0.58
C HIS A 254 -5.64 18.37 -1.44
N GLN A 255 -6.72 19.13 -1.63
CA GLN A 255 -6.71 20.31 -2.50
C GLN A 255 -5.90 21.46 -1.88
N GLU A 256 -5.97 21.62 -0.56
CA GLU A 256 -5.19 22.62 0.15
C GLU A 256 -3.69 22.34 0.03
N VAL A 257 -3.27 21.09 0.25
CA VAL A 257 -1.87 20.68 0.16
C VAL A 257 -1.34 20.84 -1.27
N LEU A 258 -2.09 20.35 -2.27
CA LEU A 258 -1.72 20.51 -3.67
C LEU A 258 -1.48 21.97 -4.03
N LYS A 259 -2.41 22.86 -3.65
CA LYS A 259 -2.36 24.27 -4.03
C LYS A 259 -1.32 25.08 -3.26
N LYS A 260 -1.19 24.89 -1.93
CA LYS A 260 -0.37 25.78 -1.09
C LYS A 260 1.07 25.31 -0.88
N TYR A 261 1.33 24.02 -1.12
CA TYR A 261 2.61 23.38 -0.78
C TYR A 261 3.27 22.70 -1.98
N LEU A 262 2.48 22.12 -2.88
CA LEU A 262 3.00 21.31 -4.00
C LEU A 262 2.99 22.07 -5.35
N GLN A 263 2.13 23.07 -5.53
CA GLN A 263 1.90 23.74 -6.83
C GLN A 263 3.17 24.28 -7.52
N ASP A 264 4.11 24.84 -6.75
CA ASP A 264 5.31 25.51 -7.27
C ASP A 264 6.59 24.65 -7.13
N GLY A 265 6.45 23.35 -6.86
CA GLY A 265 7.61 22.48 -6.70
C GLY A 265 8.40 22.30 -8.00
N ASP A 266 9.72 22.51 -7.96
CA ASP A 266 10.63 21.90 -8.93
C ASP A 266 10.85 20.44 -8.50
N TRP A 267 10.21 19.53 -9.23
CA TRP A 267 10.22 18.09 -8.98
C TRP A 267 11.26 17.36 -9.81
#